data_AF-A0A9E2E1A1-F1
#
_entry.id   AF-A0A9E2E1A1-F1
#
_cell.length_a   1.000
_cell.length_b   1.000
_cell.length_c   1.000
_cell.angle_alpha   90.00
_cell.angle_beta   90.00
_cell.angle_gamma   90.00
#
_symmetry.space_group_name_H-M   'P 1'
#
loop_
_entity.id
_entity.type
_entity.pdbx_description
1 polymer ?
#
loop_
_entity_poly.entity_id
_entity_poly.type
_entity_poly.pdbx_seq_one_letter_code
_entity_poly.pdbx_strand_id
1 'polypeptide(L)' 'MENKFLIDLGIKYGLDSPQTSKIVDLVYQCGLHDLNSREAQRIAGFICEMDLVDKPTEEVIEEMKRKGFIS' A
#
# COMPACT_ATOMS: atom_id res chain seq x y z
N MET A 1 -3.39 0.20 18.83
CA MET A 1 -3.42 -1.23 18.42
C MET A 1 -2.67 -1.29 17.11
N GLU A 2 -1.48 -1.89 17.09
CA GLU A 2 -0.70 -2.02 15.86
C GLU A 2 -1.42 -2.95 14.89
N ASN A 3 -1.50 -2.57 13.62
CA ASN A 3 -2.17 -3.39 12.63
C ASN A 3 -1.27 -4.57 12.26
N LYS A 4 -1.65 -5.78 12.69
CA LYS A 4 -0.91 -7.02 12.40
C LYS A 4 -0.62 -7.21 10.92
N PHE A 5 -1.53 -6.82 10.02
CA PHE A 5 -1.31 -6.92 8.58
C PHE A 5 -0.10 -6.09 8.13
N LEU A 6 0.06 -4.87 8.63
CA LEU A 6 1.21 -4.02 8.25
C LEU A 6 2.53 -4.59 8.77
N ILE A 7 2.52 -5.19 9.96
CA ILE A 7 3.69 -5.88 10.52
C ILE A 7 4.06 -7.07 9.63
N ASP A 8 3.08 -7.92 9.31
CA ASP A 8 3.29 -9.10 8.46
C ASP A 8 3.78 -8.67 7.05
N LEU A 9 3.24 -7.58 6.50
CA LEU A 9 3.66 -7.00 5.22
C LEU A 9 5.09 -6.48 5.28
N GLY A 10 5.44 -5.74 6.34
CA GLY A 10 6.79 -5.21 6.54
C GLY A 10 7.84 -6.31 6.67
N ILE A 11 7.54 -7.39 7.39
CA ILE A 11 8.42 -8.55 7.48
C ILE A 11 8.55 -9.24 6.12
N LYS A 12 7.43 -9.46 5.41
CA LYS A 12 7.41 -10.19 4.14
C LYS A 12 8.20 -9.49 3.03
N TYR A 13 8.11 -8.16 2.95
CA TYR A 13 8.74 -7.36 1.90
C TYR A 13 9.96 -6.57 2.37
N GLY A 14 10.38 -6.73 3.62
CA GLY A 14 11.55 -6.04 4.18
C GLY A 14 11.37 -4.52 4.29
N LEU A 15 10.15 -4.07 4.57
CA LEU A 15 9.81 -2.64 4.58
C LEU A 15 10.26 -1.97 5.87
N ASP A 16 10.79 -0.77 5.75
CA ASP A 16 11.06 0.09 6.89
C ASP A 16 9.80 0.88 7.34
N SER A 17 9.93 1.64 8.43
CA SER A 17 8.82 2.44 8.96
C SER A 17 8.32 3.50 7.95
N PRO A 18 9.18 4.29 7.29
CA PRO A 18 8.76 5.20 6.23
C PRO A 18 7.99 4.54 5.09
N GLN A 19 8.47 3.41 4.57
CA GLN A 19 7.82 2.67 3.48
C GLN A 19 6.46 2.14 3.93
N THR A 20 6.38 1.61 5.15
CA THR A 20 5.10 1.13 5.73
C THR A 20 4.09 2.28 5.86
N SER A 21 4.51 3.45 6.35
CA SER A 21 3.67 4.64 6.43
C SER A 21 3.17 5.08 5.06
N LYS A 22 4.04 5.06 4.05
CA LYS A 22 3.68 5.42 2.68
C LYS A 22 2.64 4.48 2.07
N ILE A 23 2.75 3.18 2.31
CA ILE A 23 1.73 2.21 1.85
C ILE A 23 0.38 2.52 2.48
N VAL A 24 0.37 2.82 3.79
CA VAL A 24 -0.84 3.20 4.50
C VAL A 24 -1.48 4.44 3.89
N ASP A 25 -0.69 5.48 3.61
CA ASP A 25 -1.17 6.70 2.97
C ASP A 25 -1.75 6.44 1.58
N LEU A 26 -1.08 5.61 0.76
CA LEU A 26 -1.56 5.22 -0.57
C LEU A 26 -2.88 4.45 -0.50
N VAL A 27 -3.02 3.51 0.44
CA VAL A 27 -4.27 2.76 0.65
C VAL A 27 -5.40 3.71 1.07
N TYR A 28 -5.12 4.67 1.97
CA TYR A 28 -6.09 5.69 2.37
C TYR A 28 -6.50 6.60 1.21
N GLN A 29 -5.55 6.99 0.34
CA GLN A 29 -5.84 7.76 -0.87
C GLN A 29 -6.74 7.01 -1.86
N CYS A 30 -6.81 5.68 -1.76
CA CYS A 30 -7.75 4.85 -2.50
C CYS A 30 -9.16 4.81 -1.89
N GLY A 31 -9.41 5.59 -0.82
CA GLY A 31 -10.68 5.57 -0.09
C GLY A 31 -10.85 4.35 0.81
N LEU A 32 -9.80 3.54 0.99
CA LEU A 32 -9.84 2.36 1.83
C LEU A 32 -9.35 2.70 3.23
N HIS A 33 -10.30 2.98 4.13
CA HIS A 33 -9.98 3.35 5.49
C HIS A 33 -9.80 2.16 6.44
N ASP A 34 -10.30 0.99 6.06
CA ASP A 34 -10.10 -0.26 6.79
C ASP A 34 -8.92 -1.03 6.19
N LEU A 35 -7.75 -0.90 6.82
CA LEU A 35 -6.53 -1.60 6.44
C LEU A 35 -6.62 -3.13 6.59
N ASN A 36 -7.61 -3.66 7.32
CA ASN A 36 -7.86 -5.09 7.43
C ASN A 36 -8.81 -5.62 6.34
N SER A 37 -9.42 -4.73 5.56
CA SER A 37 -10.25 -5.13 4.41
C SER A 37 -9.42 -5.88 3.38
N ARG A 38 -10.07 -6.80 2.64
CA ARG A 38 -9.39 -7.57 1.59
C ARG A 38 -8.87 -6.64 0.49
N GLU A 39 -9.61 -5.58 0.20
CA GLU A 39 -9.28 -4.55 -0.77
C GLU A 39 -8.00 -3.81 -0.37
N ALA A 40 -7.87 -3.38 0.89
CA ALA A 40 -6.69 -2.69 1.38
C ALA A 40 -5.45 -3.60 1.33
N GLN A 41 -5.62 -4.86 1.75
CA GLN A 41 -4.53 -5.84 1.71
C GLN A 41 -4.07 -6.12 0.27
N ARG A 42 -5.01 -6.17 -0.67
CA ARG A 42 -4.71 -6.37 -2.10
C ARG A 42 -3.94 -5.17 -2.68
N ILE A 43 -4.34 -3.95 -2.35
CA ILE A 43 -3.63 -2.74 -2.79
C ILE A 43 -2.23 -2.69 -2.21
N ALA A 44 -2.09 -2.86 -0.90
CA ALA A 44 -0.80 -2.85 -0.23
C ALA A 44 0.13 -3.95 -0.77
N GLY A 45 -0.42 -5.16 -0.99
CA GLY A 45 0.30 -6.26 -1.64
C GLY A 45 0.75 -5.92 -3.05
N PHE A 46 -0.12 -5.34 -3.87
CA PHE A 46 0.22 -4.90 -5.23
C PHE A 46 1.36 -3.88 -5.26
N ILE A 47 1.31 -2.87 -4.39
CA ILE A 47 2.37 -1.85 -4.28
C ILE A 47 3.72 -2.50 -3.96
N CYS A 48 3.74 -3.49 -3.06
CA CYS A 48 4.96 -4.21 -2.70
C CYS A 48 5.44 -5.15 -3.81
N GLU A 49 4.54 -5.94 -4.41
CA GLU A 49 4.87 -6.92 -5.46
C GLU A 49 5.41 -6.26 -6.73
N MET A 50 4.97 -5.04 -7.01
CA MET A 50 5.40 -4.25 -8.16
C MET A 50 6.60 -3.34 -7.87
N ASP A 51 7.20 -3.42 -6.68
CA ASP A 51 8.32 -2.57 -6.25
C ASP A 51 8.02 -1.07 -6.38
N LEU A 52 6.76 -0.69 -6.11
CA LEU A 52 6.28 0.68 -6.21
C LEU A 52 6.53 1.50 -4.94
N VAL A 53 6.86 0.84 -3.82
CA VAL A 53 7.03 1.51 -2.53
C VAL A 53 8.14 2.56 -2.55
N ASP A 54 9.18 2.37 -3.36
CA ASP A 54 10.31 3.29 -3.51
C ASP A 54 10.13 4.31 -4.64
N LYS A 55 9.07 4.19 -5.44
CA LYS A 55 8.76 5.14 -6.54
C LYS A 55 8.12 6.41 -6.01
N PRO A 56 8.31 7.58 -6.64
CA PRO A 56 7.56 8.79 -6.29
C PRO A 56 6.06 8.52 -6.17
N THR A 57 5.41 9.10 -5.14
CA THR A 57 3.99 8.86 -4.87
C THR A 57 3.10 9.12 -6.09
N GLU A 58 3.43 10.13 -6.90
CA GLU A 58 2.73 10.46 -8.14
C GLU A 58 2.76 9.30 -9.16
N GLU A 59 3.92 8.66 -9.35
CA GLU A 59 4.06 7.49 -10.23
C GLU A 59 3.22 6.31 -9.71
N VAL A 60 3.21 6.10 -8.39
CA VAL A 60 2.38 5.05 -7.79
C VAL A 60 0.90 5.32 -8.03
N ILE A 61 0.45 6.56 -7.82
CA ILE A 61 -0.94 6.97 -8.08
C ILE A 61 -1.31 6.76 -9.55
N GLU A 62 -0.44 7.12 -10.49
CA GLU A 62 -0.69 6.90 -11.92
C GLU A 62 -0.84 5.41 -12.25
N GLU A 63 0.02 4.55 -11.71
CA GLU A 63 -0.10 3.10 -11.89
C GLU A 63 -1.39 2.56 -11.25
N MET A 64 -1.77 3.07 -10.07
CA MET A 64 -3.02 2.69 -9.42
C MET A 64 -4.25 3.10 -10.22
N LYS A 65 -4.24 4.28 -10.87
CA LYS A 65 -5.28 4.71 -11.82
C LYS A 65 -5.33 3.79 -13.04
N ARG A 66 -4.18 3.49 -13.65
CA ARG A 66 -4.09 2.60 -14.83
C ARG A 66 -4.62 1.20 -14.55
N LYS A 67 -4.45 0.70 -13.32
CA LYS A 67 -4.97 -0.60 -12.88
C LYS A 67 -6.42 -0.56 -12.38
N GLY A 68 -7.03 0.63 -12.31
CA GLY A 68 -8.42 0.80 -11.88
C GLY A 68 -8.65 0.67 -10.38
N PHE A 69 -7.62 0.86 -9.55
CA PHE A 69 -7.77 0.89 -8.10
C PHE A 69 -8.33 2.22 -7.59
N ILE A 70 -8.10 3.30 -8.34
CA ILE A 70 -8.57 4.66 -8.06
C ILE A 70 -9.05 5.31 -9.35
N SER A 71 -10.05 6.19 -9.24
CA SER A 71 -10.62 6.97 -10.35
C SER A 71 -10.05 8.38 -10.40
#